data_AF-A0A935K048-F1
#
_entry.id   AF-A0A935K048-F1
#
_cell.length_a   1.000
_cell.length_b   1.000
_cell.length_c   1.000
_cell.angle_alpha   90.00
_cell.angle_beta   90.00
_cell.angle_gamma   90.00
#
_symmetry.space_group_name_H-M   'P 1'
#
loop_
_entity.id
_entity.type
_entity.pdbx_description
1 polymer ?
#
loop_
_entity_poly.entity_id
_entity_poly.type
_entity_poly.pdbx_seq_one_letter_code
_entity_poly.pdbx_strand_id
1 'polypeptide(L)'
;MNKRWAIFGRANNSQEEGGIHKSSLIGGVALINPLQRSGTDQIAVSIGSSQQNSPLARRLGTDHSQQIEAYWNWTILAGVLLTPDLVYIRHPSYAPTRDSAVVFSLRTTLLF
;
A
#
# COMPACT_ATOMS: atom_id res chain seq x y z
N MET A 1 4.36 14.31 -26.28
CA MET A 1 3.99 14.52 -24.86
C MET A 1 4.42 13.28 -24.06
N ASN A 2 5.44 13.40 -23.20
CA ASN A 2 5.99 12.30 -22.38
C ASN A 2 4.98 11.86 -21.32
N LYS A 3 4.25 10.76 -21.57
CA LYS A 3 3.35 10.14 -20.60
C LYS A 3 4.17 9.42 -19.52
N ARG A 4 4.41 10.11 -18.40
CA ARG A 4 5.13 9.59 -17.22
C ARG A 4 4.21 9.25 -16.05
N TRP A 5 2.91 9.43 -16.22
CA TRP A 5 1.92 9.08 -15.22
C TRP A 5 1.36 7.69 -15.48
N ALA A 6 1.32 6.89 -14.44
CA ALA A 6 0.60 5.62 -14.40
C ALA A 6 -0.51 5.70 -13.37
N ILE A 7 -1.64 5.06 -13.67
CA ILE A 7 -2.75 4.82 -12.76
C ILE A 7 -2.74 3.32 -12.49
N PHE A 8 -2.92 2.93 -11.22
CA PHE A 8 -3.00 1.53 -10.84
C PHE A 8 -4.15 1.30 -9.86
N GLY A 9 -4.61 0.06 -9.82
CA GLY A 9 -5.60 -0.37 -8.86
C GLY A 9 -5.60 -1.88 -8.69
N ARG A 10 -6.13 -2.34 -7.56
CA ARG A 10 -6.26 -3.75 -7.21
C ARG A 10 -7.51 -3.96 -6.39
N ALA A 11 -8.36 -4.90 -6.80
CA ALA A 11 -9.48 -5.38 -6.02
C ALA A 11 -9.27 -6.86 -5.71
N ASN A 12 -9.48 -7.27 -4.45
CA ASN A 12 -9.42 -8.68 -4.05
C ASN A 12 -10.64 -9.03 -3.23
N ASN A 13 -11.09 -10.27 -3.37
CA ASN A 13 -12.14 -10.87 -2.54
C ASN A 13 -11.74 -12.31 -2.21
N SER A 14 -12.03 -12.75 -1.00
CA SER A 14 -11.83 -14.13 -0.58
C SER A 14 -12.91 -14.57 0.39
N GLN A 15 -13.15 -15.88 0.42
CA GLN A 15 -14.08 -16.53 1.34
C GLN A 15 -13.36 -17.71 2.01
N GLU A 16 -13.50 -17.79 3.33
CA GLU A 16 -12.96 -18.89 4.14
C GLU A 16 -14.06 -19.89 4.47
N GLU A 17 -13.66 -21.13 4.74
CA GLU A 17 -14.53 -22.17 5.27
C GLU A 17 -15.06 -21.72 6.64
N GLY A 18 -16.39 -21.65 6.79
CA GLY A 18 -17.04 -20.97 7.93
C GLY A 18 -17.69 -19.61 7.61
N GLY A 19 -17.66 -19.17 6.34
CA GLY A 19 -18.46 -18.02 5.88
C GLY A 19 -17.83 -16.65 6.17
N ILE A 20 -16.54 -16.62 6.52
CA ILE A 20 -15.79 -15.37 6.65
C ILE A 20 -15.46 -14.86 5.25
N HIS A 21 -15.88 -13.65 4.95
CA HIS A 21 -15.59 -12.92 3.72
C HIS A 21 -14.58 -11.80 4.02
N LYS A 22 -13.58 -11.67 3.16
CA LYS A 22 -12.61 -10.58 3.18
C LYS A 22 -12.58 -9.91 1.82
N SER A 23 -12.52 -8.59 1.81
CA SER A 23 -12.40 -7.81 0.58
C SER A 23 -11.39 -6.70 0.75
N SER A 24 -10.78 -6.27 -0.35
CA SER A 24 -9.88 -5.12 -0.37
C SER A 24 -9.92 -4.42 -1.71
N LEU A 25 -9.73 -3.11 -1.68
CA LEU A 25 -9.61 -2.25 -2.85
C LEU A 25 -8.46 -1.28 -2.62
N ILE A 26 -7.57 -1.16 -3.59
CA ILE A 26 -6.47 -0.19 -3.60
C ILE A 26 -6.50 0.52 -4.94
N GLY A 27 -6.22 1.82 -4.93
CA GLY A 27 -6.04 2.63 -6.12
C GLY A 27 -4.96 3.68 -5.90
N GLY A 28 -4.29 4.09 -6.95
CA GLY A 28 -3.26 5.10 -6.84
C GLY A 28 -2.72 5.60 -8.16
N VAL A 29 -1.80 6.55 -8.04
CA VAL A 29 -1.10 7.16 -9.16
C VAL A 29 0.39 7.10 -8.92
N ALA A 30 1.14 7.02 -10.01
CA ALA A 30 2.58 6.94 -10.01
C ALA A 30 3.16 7.89 -11.05
N LEU A 31 4.20 8.61 -10.66
CA LEU A 31 5.06 9.38 -11.55
C LEU A 31 6.34 8.60 -11.81
N ILE A 32 6.49 8.12 -13.04
CA ILE A 32 7.60 7.31 -13.52
C ILE A 32 8.74 8.21 -13.99
N ASN A 33 9.96 7.87 -13.58
CA ASN A 33 11.20 8.59 -13.87
C ASN A 33 11.06 10.11 -13.62
N PRO A 34 10.72 10.53 -12.37
CA PRO A 34 10.42 11.92 -12.04
C PRO A 34 11.62 12.84 -12.27
N LEU A 35 12.84 12.35 -12.00
CA LEU A 35 14.08 13.12 -12.11
C LEU A 35 14.84 12.86 -13.42
N GLN A 36 14.30 12.04 -14.33
CA GLN A 36 14.93 11.69 -15.61
C GLN A 36 16.32 11.02 -15.49
N ARG A 37 16.60 10.39 -14.34
CA ARG A 37 17.89 9.74 -14.08
C ARG A 37 17.85 8.21 -14.23
N SER A 38 16.71 7.57 -13.95
CA SER A 38 16.54 6.13 -14.09
C SER A 38 15.09 5.75 -14.42
N GLY A 39 14.92 4.77 -15.31
CA GLY A 39 13.61 4.24 -15.69
C GLY A 39 12.89 3.51 -14.54
N THR A 40 13.63 3.07 -13.53
CA THR A 40 13.08 2.36 -12.35
C THR A 40 12.73 3.30 -11.19
N ASP A 41 13.02 4.60 -11.32
CA ASP A 41 12.59 5.57 -10.33
C ASP A 41 11.10 5.85 -10.44
N GLN A 42 10.41 5.90 -9.31
CA GLN A 42 8.98 6.15 -9.28
C GLN A 42 8.58 6.78 -7.96
N ILE A 43 7.75 7.82 -8.00
CA ILE A 43 7.03 8.31 -6.82
C ILE A 43 5.58 7.88 -6.98
N ALA A 44 4.97 7.33 -5.94
CA ALA A 44 3.56 6.96 -5.99
C ALA A 44 2.84 7.32 -4.70
N VAL A 45 1.54 7.55 -4.86
CA VAL A 45 0.59 7.69 -3.77
C VAL A 45 -0.56 6.73 -4.02
N SER A 46 -0.99 6.02 -2.99
CA SER A 46 -2.13 5.11 -3.04
C SER A 46 -3.06 5.28 -1.86
N ILE A 47 -4.32 4.94 -2.09
CA ILE A 47 -5.35 4.80 -1.07
C ILE A 47 -5.89 3.38 -1.14
N GLY A 48 -6.20 2.82 0.02
CA GLY A 48 -6.72 1.47 0.13
C GLY A 48 -7.78 1.34 1.21
N SER A 49 -8.67 0.38 1.01
CA SER A 49 -9.60 -0.08 2.03
C SER A 49 -9.63 -1.60 2.05
N SER A 50 -9.91 -2.15 3.23
CA SER A 50 -10.10 -3.58 3.42
C SER A 50 -11.22 -3.81 4.42
N GLN A 51 -12.01 -4.85 4.19
CA GLN A 51 -13.14 -5.21 5.03
C GLN A 51 -13.16 -6.72 5.30
N GLN A 52 -13.68 -7.11 6.45
CA GLN A 52 -13.95 -8.50 6.79
C GLN A 52 -15.17 -8.63 7.70
N ASN A 53 -15.90 -9.75 7.61
CA ASN A 53 -17.07 -9.98 8.47
C ASN A 53 -16.79 -10.87 9.70
N SER A 54 -15.52 -11.14 10.03
CA SER A 54 -15.15 -11.97 11.18
C SER A 54 -15.75 -11.42 12.48
N PRO A 55 -16.40 -12.26 13.32
CA PRO A 55 -16.96 -11.83 14.60
C PRO A 55 -15.93 -11.19 15.53
N LEU A 56 -14.69 -11.71 15.53
CA LEU A 56 -13.61 -11.15 16.33
C LEU A 56 -13.20 -9.77 15.83
N ALA A 57 -13.05 -9.60 14.51
CA ALA A 57 -12.71 -8.30 13.92
C ALA A 57 -13.77 -7.24 14.21
N ARG A 58 -15.06 -7.60 14.11
CA ARG A 58 -16.18 -6.70 14.47
C ARG A 58 -16.15 -6.31 15.94
N ARG A 59 -15.93 -7.27 16.84
CA ARG A 59 -15.82 -7.01 18.29
C ARG A 59 -14.66 -6.06 18.61
N LEU A 60 -13.59 -6.13 17.84
CA LEU A 60 -12.39 -5.32 18.00
C LEU A 60 -12.40 -4.02 17.18
N GLY A 61 -13.44 -3.76 16.38
CA GLY A 61 -13.51 -2.58 15.51
C GLY A 61 -12.51 -2.57 14.35
N THR A 62 -11.99 -3.75 13.96
CA THR A 62 -10.99 -3.93 12.88
C THR A 62 -11.56 -4.68 11.68
N ASP A 63 -12.88 -4.69 11.56
CA ASP A 63 -13.63 -5.24 10.44
C ASP A 63 -13.57 -4.33 9.19
N HIS A 64 -13.14 -3.08 9.34
CA HIS A 64 -12.82 -2.18 8.23
C HIS A 64 -11.55 -1.38 8.51
N SER A 65 -10.58 -1.43 7.60
CA SER A 65 -9.32 -0.68 7.69
C SER A 65 -9.11 0.15 6.42
N GLN A 66 -8.59 1.36 6.59
CA GLN A 66 -8.24 2.26 5.48
C GLN A 66 -6.77 2.61 5.55
N GLN A 67 -6.12 2.73 4.39
CA GLN A 67 -4.72 3.09 4.30
C GLN A 67 -4.48 4.17 3.26
N ILE A 68 -3.50 5.01 3.51
CA ILE A 68 -2.91 5.93 2.55
C ILE A 68 -1.42 5.67 2.59
N GLU A 69 -0.80 5.44 1.43
CA GLU A 69 0.63 5.16 1.32
C GLU A 69 1.25 6.12 0.32
N ALA A 70 2.42 6.65 0.65
CA ALA A 70 3.31 7.33 -0.28
C ALA A 70 4.68 6.67 -0.24
N TYR A 71 5.26 6.40 -1.41
CA TYR A 71 6.61 5.86 -1.51
C TYR A 71 7.39 6.49 -2.66
N TRP A 72 8.71 6.40 -2.56
CA TRP A 72 9.61 6.80 -3.63
C TRP A 72 10.67 5.74 -3.89
N ASN A 73 10.57 5.04 -5.02
CA ASN A 73 11.64 4.18 -5.51
C ASN A 73 12.82 5.02 -6.02
N TRP A 74 13.97 4.89 -5.36
CA TRP A 74 15.23 5.52 -5.70
C TRP A 74 16.25 4.48 -6.14
N THR A 75 16.58 4.47 -7.44
CA THR A 75 17.75 3.74 -7.96
C THR A 75 19.04 4.39 -7.45
N ILE A 76 19.78 3.70 -6.59
CA ILE A 76 21.05 4.20 -6.02
C ILE A 76 22.24 3.72 -6.86
N LEU A 77 22.19 2.48 -7.32
CA LEU A 77 23.19 1.81 -8.15
C LEU A 77 22.47 0.98 -9.22
N ALA A 78 23.15 0.58 -10.27
CA ALA A 78 22.60 -0.36 -11.24
C ALA A 78 22.14 -1.64 -10.52
N GLY A 79 20.84 -1.92 -10.57
CA GLY A 79 20.23 -3.07 -9.91
C GLY A 79 19.88 -2.91 -8.43
N VAL A 80 20.17 -1.77 -7.79
CA VAL A 80 19.84 -1.52 -6.36
C VAL A 80 18.90 -0.34 -6.23
N LEU A 81 17.72 -0.61 -5.67
CA LEU A 81 16.71 0.40 -5.35
C LEU A 81 16.53 0.53 -3.85
N LEU A 82 16.43 1.76 -3.38
CA LEU A 82 16.02 2.13 -2.04
C LEU A 82 14.65 2.79 -2.11
N THR A 83 13.72 2.37 -1.27
CA THR A 83 12.35 2.86 -1.25
C THR A 83 11.98 3.29 0.16
N PRO A 84 12.14 4.58 0.53
CA PRO A 84 11.41 5.12 1.66
C PRO A 84 9.91 5.09 1.38
N ASP A 85 9.14 4.69 2.39
CA ASP A 85 7.68 4.72 2.34
C ASP A 85 7.08 5.18 3.68
N LEU A 86 5.90 5.78 3.57
CA LEU A 86 5.11 6.25 4.69
C LEU A 86 3.67 5.78 4.50
N VAL A 87 3.13 5.10 5.49
CA VAL A 87 1.76 4.59 5.48
C VAL A 87 1.01 5.15 6.68
N TYR A 88 -0.13 5.79 6.41
CA TYR A 88 -1.14 6.10 7.42
C TYR A 88 -2.24 5.04 7.35
N ILE A 89 -2.61 4.47 8.50
CA ILE A 89 -3.61 3.41 8.62
C ILE A 89 -4.66 3.85 9.64
N ARG A 90 -5.94 3.76 9.27
CA ARG A 90 -7.09 3.96 10.17
C ARG A 90 -7.71 2.61 10.50
N HIS A 91 -7.97 2.37 11.78
CA HIS A 91 -8.39 1.08 12.35
C HIS A 91 -7.46 -0.10 11.96
N PRO A 92 -6.16 -0.02 12.30
CA PRO A 92 -5.20 -1.05 11.95
C PRO A 92 -5.57 -2.41 12.57
N SER A 93 -5.70 -3.43 11.73
CA SER A 93 -6.06 -4.79 12.16
C SER A 93 -5.05 -5.44 13.12
N TYR A 94 -3.77 -5.04 13.03
CA TYR A 94 -2.70 -5.52 13.90
C TYR A 94 -2.60 -4.77 15.25
N ALA A 95 -3.30 -3.64 15.40
CA ALA A 95 -3.30 -2.84 16.64
C ALA A 95 -4.72 -2.36 16.98
N PRO A 96 -5.64 -3.27 17.37
CA PRO A 96 -7.07 -2.96 17.50
C PRO A 96 -7.43 -1.94 18.57
N THR A 97 -6.52 -1.66 19.51
CA THR A 97 -6.72 -0.65 20.57
C THR A 97 -6.31 0.75 20.13
N ARG A 98 -5.97 0.96 18.84
CA ARG A 98 -5.54 2.23 18.28
C ARG A 98 -6.49 2.64 17.16
N ASP A 99 -6.90 3.90 17.16
CA ASP A 99 -7.73 4.45 16.09
C ASP A 99 -6.95 4.59 14.78
N SER A 100 -5.64 4.84 14.87
CA SER A 100 -4.77 5.01 13.74
C SER A 100 -3.30 4.65 14.05
N ALA A 101 -2.54 4.46 12.98
CA ALA A 101 -1.10 4.26 13.02
C ALA A 101 -0.43 4.98 11.85
N VAL A 102 0.80 5.47 12.08
CA VAL A 102 1.70 5.94 11.04
C VAL A 102 2.92 5.03 11.06
N VAL A 103 3.25 4.46 9.91
CA VAL A 103 4.38 3.56 9.72
C VAL A 103 5.33 4.19 8.73
N PHE A 104 6.59 4.33 9.12
CA PHE A 104 7.67 4.72 8.23
C PHE A 104 8.56 3.50 7.97
N SER A 105 8.85 3.22 6.71
CA SER A 105 9.68 2.08 6.31
C SER A 105 10.75 2.49 5.31
N LEU A 106 11.78 1.64 5.23
CA LEU A 106 12.81 1.72 4.21
C LEU A 106 13.00 0.33 3.62
N ARG A 107 12.60 0.16 2.35
CA ARG A 107 12.73 -1.10 1.62
C ARG A 107 13.93 -1.04 0.67
N THR A 108 14.68 -2.13 0.59
CA THR A 108 15.75 -2.31 -0.40
C THR A 108 15.33 -3.40 -1.38
N THR A 109 15.48 -3.15 -2.68
CA THR A 109 15.17 -4.10 -3.77
C THR A 109 16.40 -4.32 -4.64
N LEU A 110 16.71 -5.59 -4.91
CA LEU A 110 17.78 -6.01 -5.82
C LEU A 110 17.16 -6.53 -7.12
N LEU A 111 17.64 -6.05 -8.26
CA LEU A 111 17.29 -6.50 -9.60
C LEU A 111 18.51 -7.24 -10.19
N PHE A 112 18.30 -8.47 -10.64
CA PHE A 112 19.32 -9.36 -11.20
C PHE A 112 18.95 -9.80 -12.61
#